data_AF-A0AAP0RYI2-F1
#
_entry.id   AF-A0AAP0RYI2-F1
#
_cell.length_a   1.000
_cell.length_b   1.000
_cell.length_c   1.000
_cell.angle_alpha   90.00
_cell.angle_beta   90.00
_cell.angle_gamma   90.00
#
_symmetry.space_group_name_H-M   'P 1'
#
loop_
_entity.id
_entity.type
_entity.pdbx_description
1 polymer ?
#
loop_
_entity_poly.entity_id
_entity_poly.type
_entity_poly.pdbx_seq_one_letter_code
_entity_poly.pdbx_strand_id
1 'polypeptide(L)'
;MLSTVQTPRFLLPCRFPLHFPPKPRHLHTSKPLFSSQPVSQHTLTDQSQPQPQTVTQSSPSPPQSQILTIRNSLLSRNLTAVELAESYLTRLKLTEPQIHSFLHISESVLREAEDIDRKIERSEEVGIMAGVLVGVKDNICTADMPSTAGSRILEGYRPAFDATAVRRVRDCGGFLLED
;
A
#
# COMPACT_ATOMS: atom_id res chain seq x y z
N MET A 1 30.30 43.01 33.25
CA MET A 1 30.37 43.40 31.82
C MET A 1 29.21 42.71 31.11
N LEU A 2 28.10 43.43 30.90
CA LEU A 2 26.92 42.98 30.19
C LEU A 2 27.17 43.11 28.69
N SER A 3 27.14 42.01 27.94
CA SER A 3 27.23 42.00 26.49
C SER A 3 25.91 41.52 25.90
N THR A 4 25.02 42.47 25.67
CA THR A 4 23.80 42.35 24.86
C THR A 4 24.20 42.27 23.39
N VAL A 5 24.03 41.12 22.75
CA VAL A 5 24.17 40.99 21.28
C VAL A 5 22.82 40.61 20.68
N GLN A 6 22.12 41.67 20.31
CA GLN A 6 21.22 41.88 19.18
C GLN A 6 20.91 40.68 18.27
N THR A 7 19.64 40.29 18.26
CA THR A 7 19.00 39.40 17.28
C THR A 7 18.67 40.19 15.99
N PRO A 8 19.00 39.71 14.77
CA PRO A 8 18.49 40.33 13.56
C PRO A 8 17.12 39.76 13.21
N ARG A 9 16.10 40.61 13.32
CA ARG A 9 14.80 40.45 12.65
C ARG A 9 15.00 40.54 11.14
N PHE A 10 14.83 39.44 10.41
CA PHE A 10 14.49 39.48 8.99
C PHE A 10 13.12 38.84 8.79
N LEU A 11 12.12 39.71 8.74
CA LEU A 11 10.78 39.43 8.23
C LEU A 11 10.82 39.52 6.71
N LEU A 12 10.58 38.42 6.02
CA LEU A 12 10.16 38.40 4.62
C LEU A 12 9.35 37.11 4.37
N PRO A 13 8.02 37.15 4.39
CA PRO A 13 7.21 36.06 3.89
C PRO A 13 7.05 36.23 2.37
N CYS A 14 7.93 35.62 1.59
CA CYS A 14 7.66 35.37 0.16
C CYS A 14 6.56 34.29 0.06
N ARG A 15 5.30 34.70 0.23
CA ARG A 15 4.14 33.92 -0.20
C ARG A 15 4.07 33.95 -1.72
N PHE A 16 4.60 32.91 -2.39
CA PHE A 16 4.19 32.59 -3.75
C PHE A 16 2.94 31.70 -3.68
N PRO A 17 1.74 32.19 -4.01
CA PRO A 17 0.61 31.31 -4.25
C PRO A 17 0.83 30.61 -5.59
N LEU A 18 1.34 29.36 -5.56
CA LEU A 18 1.27 28.48 -6.72
C LEU A 18 -0.19 28.06 -6.92
N HIS A 19 -0.96 28.94 -7.58
CA HIS A 19 -2.29 28.62 -8.08
C HIS A 19 -2.12 27.83 -9.38
N PHE A 20 -2.19 26.51 -9.30
CA PHE A 20 -2.27 25.66 -10.48
C PHE A 20 -3.72 25.66 -11.00
N PRO A 21 -4.01 26.23 -12.18
CA PRO A 21 -5.34 26.10 -12.76
C PRO A 21 -5.60 24.63 -13.12
N PRO A 22 -6.83 24.11 -12.92
CA PRO A 22 -7.16 22.76 -13.36
C PRO A 22 -7.07 22.68 -14.89
N LYS A 23 -6.17 21.83 -15.42
CA LYS A 23 -6.14 21.52 -16.85
C LYS A 23 -7.43 20.75 -17.22
N PRO A 24 -8.16 21.15 -18.27
CA PRO A 24 -9.29 20.38 -18.76
C PRO A 24 -8.79 19.03 -19.30
N ARG A 25 -9.29 17.93 -18.74
CA ARG A 25 -9.10 16.59 -19.32
C ARG A 25 -10.05 16.46 -20.50
N HIS A 26 -9.53 16.63 -21.72
CA HIS A 26 -10.23 16.20 -22.93
C HIS A 26 -10.20 14.66 -22.97
N LEU A 27 -11.25 14.04 -22.46
CA LEU A 27 -11.52 12.63 -22.71
C LEU A 27 -11.87 12.48 -24.19
N HIS A 28 -10.93 11.92 -24.96
CA HIS A 28 -11.18 11.48 -26.32
C HIS A 28 -12.16 10.30 -26.26
N THR A 29 -13.46 10.57 -26.47
CA THR A 29 -14.43 9.51 -26.74
C THR A 29 -14.18 9.00 -28.16
N SER A 30 -13.44 7.90 -28.29
CA SER A 30 -13.40 7.16 -29.55
C SER A 30 -14.80 6.61 -29.83
N LYS A 31 -15.41 7.08 -30.94
CA LYS A 31 -16.63 6.49 -31.48
C LYS A 31 -16.33 5.05 -31.92
N PRO A 32 -17.19 4.06 -31.61
CA PRO A 32 -17.04 2.73 -32.18
C PRO A 32 -17.32 2.79 -33.69
N LEU A 33 -16.31 2.45 -34.49
CA LEU A 33 -16.40 2.17 -35.92
C LEU A 33 -17.11 0.81 -36.09
N PHE A 34 -18.43 0.83 -36.15
CA PHE A 34 -19.19 -0.27 -36.73
C PHE A 34 -20.36 0.29 -37.53
N SER A 35 -20.12 0.41 -38.84
CA SER A 35 -21.09 0.75 -39.87
C SER A 35 -21.66 -0.55 -40.42
N SER A 36 -22.83 -0.98 -39.93
CA SER A 36 -23.62 -2.03 -40.58
C SER A 36 -24.64 -1.38 -41.52
N GLN A 37 -24.52 -1.66 -42.82
CA GLN A 37 -25.56 -1.33 -43.79
C GLN A 37 -26.70 -2.36 -43.73
N PRO A 38 -27.95 -1.96 -44.02
CA PRO A 38 -29.09 -2.88 -44.03
C PRO A 38 -29.14 -3.68 -45.33
N VAL A 39 -29.23 -5.01 -45.21
CA VAL A 39 -29.63 -5.90 -46.31
C VAL A 39 -31.11 -6.19 -46.19
N SER A 40 -31.87 -5.91 -47.25
CA SER A 40 -33.31 -6.10 -47.33
C SER A 40 -33.73 -7.57 -47.40
N GLN A 41 -34.60 -7.93 -46.47
CA GLN A 41 -35.79 -8.80 -46.56
C GLN A 41 -35.80 -9.97 -47.55
N HIS A 42 -35.91 -11.18 -46.99
CA HIS A 42 -36.82 -12.20 -47.51
C HIS A 42 -37.65 -12.80 -46.38
N THR A 43 -38.96 -12.79 -46.61
CA THR A 43 -40.07 -13.33 -45.83
C THR A 43 -39.97 -14.84 -45.64
N LEU A 44 -40.37 -15.35 -44.48
CA LEU A 44 -41.30 -16.48 -44.30
C LEU A 44 -41.55 -16.71 -42.80
N THR A 45 -42.83 -16.87 -42.49
CA THR A 45 -43.51 -17.12 -41.22
C THR A 45 -43.01 -18.35 -40.46
N ASP A 46 -42.80 -18.23 -39.14
CA ASP A 46 -43.26 -19.22 -38.16
C ASP A 46 -43.40 -18.59 -36.76
N GLN A 47 -44.46 -18.97 -36.05
CA GLN A 47 -44.85 -18.44 -34.75
C GLN A 47 -44.10 -19.14 -33.61
N SER A 48 -44.02 -18.44 -32.47
CA SER A 48 -43.70 -18.92 -31.11
C SER A 48 -42.23 -18.76 -30.66
N GLN A 49 -41.93 -17.65 -29.95
CA GLN A 49 -40.78 -17.59 -29.04
C GLN A 49 -41.20 -17.04 -27.66
N PRO A 50 -40.70 -17.66 -26.56
CA PRO A 50 -41.08 -17.34 -25.18
C PRO A 50 -40.45 -16.02 -24.69
N GLN A 51 -41.11 -15.40 -23.71
CA GLN A 51 -40.70 -14.12 -23.09
C GLN A 51 -39.23 -14.16 -22.59
N PRO A 52 -38.45 -13.08 -22.76
CA PRO A 52 -37.10 -12.99 -22.22
C PRO A 52 -37.15 -13.06 -20.69
N GLN A 53 -36.58 -14.12 -20.12
CA GLN A 53 -36.34 -14.22 -18.69
C GLN A 53 -35.29 -13.17 -18.31
N THR A 54 -35.66 -12.25 -17.43
CA THR A 54 -34.72 -11.33 -16.79
C THR A 54 -33.71 -12.16 -15.99
N VAL A 55 -32.51 -12.33 -16.53
CA VAL A 55 -31.37 -12.85 -15.77
C VAL A 55 -30.99 -11.78 -14.76
N THR A 56 -31.49 -11.90 -13.53
CA THR A 56 -31.01 -11.12 -12.40
C THR A 56 -29.56 -11.53 -12.15
N GLN A 57 -28.61 -10.80 -12.72
CA GLN A 57 -27.21 -10.93 -12.36
C GLN A 57 -27.03 -10.42 -10.94
N SER A 58 -26.88 -11.33 -9.98
CA SER A 58 -26.36 -11.00 -8.66
C SER A 58 -24.90 -10.58 -8.80
N SER A 59 -24.61 -9.31 -8.55
CA SER A 59 -23.23 -8.83 -8.49
C SER A 59 -22.48 -9.56 -7.37
N PRO A 60 -21.26 -10.09 -7.60
CA PRO A 60 -20.49 -10.74 -6.54
C PRO A 60 -20.10 -9.72 -5.47
N SER A 61 -20.16 -10.14 -4.20
CA SER A 61 -19.69 -9.34 -3.07
C SER A 61 -18.19 -9.07 -3.22
N PRO A 62 -17.69 -7.90 -2.75
CA PRO A 62 -16.27 -7.58 -2.86
C PRO A 62 -15.41 -8.63 -2.13
N PRO A 63 -14.21 -8.94 -2.65
CA PRO A 63 -13.32 -9.91 -2.02
C PRO A 63 -12.90 -9.45 -0.62
N GLN A 64 -12.82 -10.38 0.32
CA GLN A 64 -12.42 -10.11 1.68
C GLN A 64 -10.94 -9.68 1.74
N SER A 65 -10.68 -8.56 2.41
CA SER A 65 -9.32 -8.04 2.57
C SER A 65 -8.47 -8.96 3.45
N GLN A 66 -7.34 -9.43 2.94
CA GLN A 66 -6.39 -10.24 3.71
C GLN A 66 -5.81 -9.47 4.91
N ILE A 67 -5.60 -8.16 4.76
CA ILE A 67 -5.10 -7.28 5.84
C ILE A 67 -6.07 -7.33 7.03
N LEU A 68 -7.37 -7.18 6.76
CA LEU A 68 -8.38 -7.21 7.82
C LEU A 68 -8.55 -8.62 8.40
N THR A 69 -8.44 -9.66 7.56
CA THR A 69 -8.48 -11.04 8.02
C THR A 69 -7.33 -11.37 8.97
N ILE A 70 -6.10 -10.97 8.64
CA ILE A 70 -4.92 -11.14 9.48
C ILE A 70 -5.15 -10.45 10.83
N ARG A 71 -5.51 -9.16 10.80
CA ARG A 71 -5.78 -8.40 12.02
C ARG A 71 -6.84 -9.06 12.90
N ASN A 72 -7.93 -9.52 12.30
CA ASN A 72 -9.01 -10.17 13.04
C ASN A 72 -8.55 -11.49 13.68
N SER A 73 -7.72 -12.28 13.00
CA SER A 73 -7.15 -13.52 13.56
C SER A 73 -6.26 -13.26 14.76
N LEU A 74 -5.50 -12.16 14.76
CA LEU A 74 -4.70 -11.74 15.92
C LEU A 74 -5.60 -11.33 17.09
N LEU A 75 -6.61 -10.49 16.83
CA LEU A 75 -7.55 -10.02 17.86
C LEU A 75 -8.37 -11.17 18.46
N SER A 76 -8.72 -12.18 17.67
CA SER A 76 -9.42 -13.38 18.14
C SER A 76 -8.48 -14.42 18.77
N ARG A 77 -7.17 -14.15 18.85
CA ARG A 77 -6.14 -15.05 19.38
C ARG A 77 -6.08 -16.42 18.70
N ASN A 78 -6.49 -16.48 17.42
CA ASN A 78 -6.34 -17.69 16.61
C ASN A 78 -4.89 -17.87 16.14
N LEU A 79 -4.15 -16.76 16.08
CA LEU A 79 -2.74 -16.69 15.69
C LEU A 79 -2.08 -15.56 16.47
N THR A 80 -0.79 -15.70 16.78
CA THR A 80 0.02 -14.61 17.34
C THR A 80 0.77 -13.86 16.24
N ALA A 81 1.13 -12.60 16.51
CA ALA A 81 1.92 -11.81 15.58
C ALA A 81 3.32 -12.41 15.39
N VAL A 82 3.91 -12.99 16.45
CA VAL A 82 5.21 -13.69 16.39
C VAL A 82 5.14 -14.90 15.45
N GLU A 83 4.17 -15.80 15.61
CA GLU A 83 4.00 -16.96 14.72
C GLU A 83 3.85 -16.54 13.25
N LEU A 84 3.13 -15.44 13.00
CA LEU A 84 2.95 -14.90 11.66
C LEU A 84 4.25 -14.32 11.09
N ALA A 85 4.97 -13.54 11.89
CA ALA A 85 6.26 -12.96 11.49
C ALA A 85 7.30 -14.07 11.19
N GLU A 86 7.38 -15.10 12.03
CA GLU A 86 8.23 -16.27 11.81
C GLU A 86 7.87 -17.00 10.51
N SER A 87 6.57 -17.13 10.19
CA SER A 87 6.10 -17.72 8.94
C SER A 87 6.60 -16.93 7.72
N TYR A 88 6.49 -15.60 7.76
CA TYR A 88 7.00 -14.74 6.68
C TYR A 88 8.52 -14.84 6.52
N LEU A 89 9.27 -14.73 7.62
CA LEU A 89 10.74 -14.82 7.60
C LEU A 89 11.21 -16.20 7.12
N THR A 90 10.49 -17.27 7.49
CA THR A 90 10.78 -18.62 7.01
C THR A 90 10.57 -18.72 5.50
N ARG A 91 9.47 -18.18 4.98
CA ARG A 91 9.22 -18.15 3.54
C ARG A 91 10.30 -17.37 2.80
N LEU A 92 10.66 -16.18 3.28
CA LEU A 92 11.72 -15.35 2.69
C LEU A 92 13.04 -16.11 2.61
N LYS A 93 13.45 -16.79 3.68
CA LYS A 93 14.67 -17.62 3.68
C LYS A 93 14.67 -18.70 2.59
N LEU A 94 13.51 -19.25 2.25
CA LEU A 94 13.36 -20.29 1.24
C LEU A 94 13.29 -19.72 -0.19
N THR A 95 12.70 -18.54 -0.37
CA THR A 95 12.40 -17.98 -1.70
C THR A 95 13.40 -16.95 -2.20
N GLU A 96 13.97 -16.13 -1.32
CA GLU A 96 14.87 -15.04 -1.70
C GLU A 96 16.17 -15.47 -2.40
N PRO A 97 16.76 -16.65 -2.14
CA PRO A 97 17.90 -17.13 -2.92
C PRO A 97 17.63 -17.31 -4.43
N GLN A 98 16.35 -17.33 -4.84
CA GLN A 98 15.94 -17.51 -6.23
C GLN A 98 15.29 -16.26 -6.82
N ILE A 99 14.48 -15.55 -6.02
CA ILE A 99 13.68 -14.42 -6.51
C ILE A 99 14.48 -13.11 -6.43
N HIS A 100 15.32 -12.93 -5.41
CA HIS A 100 16.04 -11.70 -5.13
C HIS A 100 15.12 -10.46 -5.13
N SER A 101 14.00 -10.54 -4.40
CA SER A 101 13.03 -9.46 -4.34
C SER A 101 13.32 -8.43 -3.26
N PHE A 102 13.99 -8.82 -2.17
CA PHE A 102 14.33 -7.92 -1.07
C PHE A 102 15.84 -7.65 -1.00
N LEU A 103 16.19 -6.38 -0.75
CA LEU A 103 17.58 -5.95 -0.55
C LEU A 103 17.98 -5.96 0.92
N HIS A 104 17.02 -5.71 1.83
CA HIS A 104 17.26 -5.71 3.25
C HIS A 104 16.04 -6.23 4.03
N ILE A 105 16.32 -7.13 4.98
CA ILE A 105 15.32 -7.66 5.92
C ILE A 105 15.71 -7.16 7.31
N SER A 106 14.83 -6.38 7.94
CA SER A 106 15.09 -5.86 9.29
C SER A 106 15.06 -6.97 10.33
N GLU A 107 16.00 -6.93 11.28
CA GLU A 107 15.99 -7.78 12.47
C GLU A 107 14.91 -7.36 13.48
N SER A 108 14.32 -6.16 13.33
CA SER A 108 13.29 -5.64 14.23
C SER A 108 11.94 -6.32 14.10
N VAL A 109 11.68 -7.04 13.00
CA VAL A 109 10.35 -7.61 12.69
C VAL A 109 9.81 -8.50 13.81
N LEU A 110 10.65 -9.38 14.38
CA LEU A 110 10.21 -10.25 15.49
C LEU A 110 9.92 -9.46 16.77
N ARG A 111 10.75 -8.46 17.07
CA ARG A 111 10.54 -7.59 18.23
C ARG A 111 9.25 -6.78 18.08
N GLU A 112 8.99 -6.24 16.90
CA GLU A 112 7.74 -5.53 16.59
C GLU A 112 6.52 -6.44 16.71
N ALA A 113 6.65 -7.72 16.32
CA ALA A 113 5.61 -8.71 16.48
C ALA A 113 5.30 -9.00 17.97
N GLU A 114 6.34 -9.20 18.79
CA GLU A 114 6.17 -9.35 20.24
C GLU A 114 5.49 -8.12 20.88
N ASP A 115 5.83 -6.92 20.42
CA ASP A 115 5.21 -5.68 20.89
C ASP A 115 3.71 -5.64 20.56
N ILE A 116 3.29 -6.13 19.39
CA ILE A 116 1.88 -6.26 19.00
C ILE A 116 1.17 -7.27 19.90
N ASP A 117 1.75 -8.44 20.11
CA ASP A 117 1.14 -9.48 20.95
C ASP A 117 0.94 -8.98 22.39
N ARG A 118 1.93 -8.28 22.97
CA ARG A 118 1.79 -7.68 24.31
C ARG A 118 0.70 -6.61 24.37
N LYS A 119 0.51 -5.81 23.32
CA LYS A 119 -0.60 -4.85 23.25
C LYS A 119 -1.96 -5.56 23.26
N ILE A 120 -2.10 -6.63 22.48
CA ILE A 120 -3.33 -7.44 22.44
C ILE A 120 -3.61 -8.08 23.80
N GLU A 121 -2.57 -8.60 24.48
CA GLU A 121 -2.70 -9.17 25.82
C GLU A 121 -3.23 -8.16 26.83
N ARG A 122 -2.77 -6.91 26.75
CA ARG A 122 -3.19 -5.79 27.59
C ARG A 122 -4.52 -5.16 27.17
N SER A 123 -5.17 -5.70 26.14
CA SER A 123 -6.38 -5.13 25.53
C SER A 123 -6.19 -3.68 25.05
N GLU A 124 -4.96 -3.34 24.66
CA GLU A 124 -4.62 -2.07 24.02
C GLU A 124 -5.00 -2.10 22.53
N GLU A 125 -5.25 -0.93 21.94
CA GLU A 125 -5.58 -0.84 20.52
C GLU A 125 -4.35 -1.14 19.65
N VAL A 126 -4.55 -2.02 18.66
CA VAL A 126 -3.57 -2.30 17.60
C VAL A 126 -4.05 -1.75 16.27
N GLY A 127 -3.10 -1.24 15.47
CA GLY A 127 -3.38 -0.59 14.20
C GLY A 127 -4.00 -1.52 13.15
N ILE A 128 -4.50 -0.93 12.07
CA ILE A 128 -5.22 -1.66 11.01
C ILE A 128 -4.33 -2.63 10.23
N MET A 129 -3.01 -2.44 10.26
CA MET A 129 -2.01 -3.26 9.58
C MET A 129 -1.24 -4.17 10.54
N ALA A 130 -1.72 -4.34 11.79
CA ALA A 130 -1.08 -5.21 12.76
C ALA A 130 -0.83 -6.63 12.19
N GLY A 131 0.43 -7.06 12.23
CA GLY A 131 0.85 -8.37 11.70
C GLY A 131 1.03 -8.44 10.19
N VAL A 132 0.82 -7.34 9.46
CA VAL A 132 0.97 -7.31 8.00
C VAL A 132 2.39 -6.90 7.64
N LEU A 133 3.03 -7.69 6.78
CA LEU A 133 4.34 -7.38 6.23
C LEU A 133 4.21 -6.54 4.95
N VAL A 134 5.00 -5.48 4.85
CA VAL A 134 4.99 -4.51 3.75
C VAL A 134 6.40 -4.38 3.18
N GLY A 135 6.54 -4.62 1.88
CA GLY A 135 7.73 -4.27 1.13
C GLY A 135 7.72 -2.79 0.77
N VAL A 136 8.83 -2.12 1.06
CA VAL A 136 9.08 -0.70 0.78
C VAL A 136 10.22 -0.62 -0.22
N LYS A 137 10.03 0.15 -1.29
CA LYS A 137 11.06 0.28 -2.31
C LYS A 137 12.29 0.95 -1.74
N ASP A 138 13.48 0.42 -2.04
CA ASP A 138 14.79 0.92 -1.58
C ASP A 138 15.13 2.37 -2.03
N ASN A 139 14.26 3.00 -2.82
CA ASN A 139 14.31 4.42 -3.14
C ASN A 139 13.39 5.30 -2.25
N ILE A 140 12.74 4.71 -1.24
CA ILE A 140 11.90 5.36 -0.23
C ILE A 140 12.67 5.33 1.08
N CYS A 141 12.78 6.48 1.75
CA CYS A 141 13.58 6.56 2.98
C CYS A 141 12.94 5.81 4.15
N THR A 142 13.74 4.94 4.79
CA THR A 142 13.40 4.22 6.01
C THR A 142 14.56 4.35 7.00
N ALA A 143 14.35 5.01 8.15
CA ALA A 143 15.43 5.57 8.97
C ALA A 143 16.34 4.53 9.64
N ASP A 144 15.80 3.35 9.93
CA ASP A 144 16.48 2.23 10.58
C ASP A 144 17.02 1.19 9.59
N MET A 145 16.71 1.33 8.29
CA MET A 145 17.17 0.46 7.21
C MET A 145 18.04 1.25 6.20
N PRO A 146 18.86 0.57 5.40
CA PRO A 146 19.50 1.22 4.25
C PRO A 146 18.46 1.63 3.20
N SER A 147 18.74 2.68 2.43
CA SER A 147 17.94 3.04 1.23
C SER A 147 18.88 3.40 0.08
N THR A 148 19.30 2.41 -0.70
CA THR A 148 20.38 2.56 -1.70
C THR A 148 19.89 2.94 -3.10
N ALA A 149 18.57 3.01 -3.31
CA ALA A 149 17.94 3.07 -4.63
C ALA A 149 18.47 2.02 -5.63
N GLY A 150 18.93 0.87 -5.14
CA GLY A 150 19.59 -0.18 -5.93
C GLY A 150 20.92 0.25 -6.57
N SER A 151 21.60 1.27 -6.03
CA SER A 151 22.79 1.88 -6.62
C SER A 151 23.98 1.87 -5.69
N ARG A 152 25.16 1.54 -6.25
CA ARG A 152 26.45 1.61 -5.54
C ARG A 152 26.82 3.02 -5.08
N ILE A 153 26.23 4.06 -5.68
CA ILE A 153 26.46 5.46 -5.26
C ILE A 153 25.98 5.68 -3.82
N LEU A 154 24.90 5.00 -3.43
CA LEU A 154 24.27 5.10 -2.11
C LEU A 154 24.53 3.84 -1.27
N GLU A 155 25.57 3.07 -1.59
CA GLU A 155 25.96 1.90 -0.82
C GLU A 155 26.23 2.32 0.65
N GLY A 156 25.49 1.72 1.58
CA GLY A 156 25.57 2.04 3.01
C GLY A 156 24.85 3.32 3.43
N TYR A 157 24.13 4.01 2.54
CA TYR A 157 23.33 5.17 2.91
C TYR A 157 22.19 4.77 3.86
N ARG A 158 22.11 5.46 4.99
CA ARG A 158 21.04 5.33 5.98
C ARG A 158 20.33 6.68 6.10
N PRO A 159 19.04 6.76 5.73
CA PRO A 159 18.27 8.00 5.85
C PRO A 159 18.19 8.51 7.28
N ALA A 160 18.13 9.83 7.45
CA ALA A 160 17.95 10.45 8.77
C ALA A 160 16.47 10.45 9.25
N PHE A 161 15.53 10.05 8.40
CA PHE A 161 14.10 10.08 8.68
C PHE A 161 13.33 9.06 7.83
N ASP A 162 12.15 8.68 8.31
CA ASP A 162 11.18 7.89 7.55
C ASP A 162 10.41 8.77 6.56
N ALA A 163 10.27 8.31 5.32
CA ALA A 163 9.31 8.90 4.39
C ALA A 163 7.90 8.89 4.98
N THR A 164 7.06 9.84 4.59
CA THR A 164 5.70 9.97 5.15
C THR A 164 4.86 8.70 4.97
N ALA A 165 5.03 7.98 3.87
CA ALA A 165 4.34 6.71 3.64
C ALA A 165 4.78 5.62 4.61
N VAL A 166 6.10 5.44 4.78
CA VAL A 166 6.74 4.51 5.74
C VAL A 166 6.22 4.77 7.14
N ARG A 167 6.27 6.03 7.59
CA ARG A 167 5.75 6.42 8.91
C ARG A 167 4.29 6.04 9.10
N ARG A 168 3.43 6.28 8.10
CA ARG A 168 2.00 5.93 8.18
C ARG A 168 1.77 4.42 8.30
N VAL A 169 2.56 3.61 7.61
CA VAL A 169 2.48 2.15 7.73
C VAL A 169 2.88 1.69 9.13
N ARG A 170 3.95 2.27 9.70
CA ARG A 170 4.38 2.02 11.08
C ARG A 170 3.33 2.42 12.10
N ASP A 171 2.76 3.62 11.96
CA ASP A 171 1.68 4.10 12.81
C ASP A 171 0.45 3.16 12.74
N CYS A 172 0.26 2.45 11.61
CA CYS A 172 -0.78 1.43 11.47
C CYS A 172 -0.38 0.03 11.97
N GLY A 173 0.84 -0.16 12.47
CA GLY A 173 1.33 -1.43 13.02
C GLY A 173 1.83 -2.45 12.00
N GLY A 174 2.16 -2.03 10.78
CA GLY A 174 2.74 -2.93 9.76
C GLY A 174 4.24 -3.14 9.94
N PHE A 175 4.73 -4.34 9.62
CA PHE A 175 6.15 -4.68 9.56
C PHE A 175 6.75 -4.25 8.22
N LEU A 176 7.97 -3.73 8.21
CA LEU A 176 8.62 -3.23 6.99
C LEU A 176 9.81 -4.10 6.57
N LEU A 177 9.96 -4.27 5.26
CA LEU A 177 11.13 -4.82 4.57
C LEU A 177 11.48 -3.93 3.38
N GLU A 178 12.73 -3.95 2.90
CA GLU A 178 13.17 -3.16 1.74
C GLU A 178 13.34 -4.01 0.47
N ASP A 179 12.75 -3.56 -0.66
CA ASP A 179 12.71 -4.22 -1.99
C ASP A 179 13.37 -3.43 -3.14
#